data_AF-A0A9W7CI72-F1
#
_entry.id   AF-A0A9W7CI72-F1
#
_cell.length_a   1.000
_cell.length_b   1.000
_cell.length_c   1.000
_cell.angle_alpha   90.00
_cell.angle_beta   90.00
_cell.angle_gamma   90.00
#
_symmetry.space_group_name_H-M   'P 1'
#
loop_
_entity.id
_entity.type
_entity.pdbx_description
1 polymer ?
#
loop_
_entity_poly.entity_id
_entity_poly.type
_entity_poly.pdbx_seq_one_letter_code
_entity_poly.pdbx_strand_id
1 'polypeptide(L)'
;MSRSNQISRLNLPSYPEAGSMVAKGALTFVKSRPKFTAIYLIGLLSALAFSGYTLTPSKIHEYDTIISSIDTSLEYEATQQYNKDYQIYYSSKGWFSCDSYCQRNKSRMERSLSNLNLVKSESNSRVSDAKAVAGIYSEIGVSEVRDSFWSYFNRGTKFAKRQTMYDALFTGFRSVGRNESTGEYLMKMVLQLLMNFSIGLIMCLFIFVLGLYSIISSYQPTLFEAITFFFLASSAGFAVVSTVLGGMFGGVAVAGFTVVKIAEAQIENGPNNGQRRHLRQD
;
A
#
# COMPACT_ATOMS: atom_id res chain seq x y z
N MET A 1 -37.61 -53.23 4.16
CA MET A 1 -36.25 -53.43 4.67
C MET A 1 -35.35 -53.67 3.46
N SER A 2 -34.26 -52.98 3.15
CA SER A 2 -33.55 -51.85 3.76
C SER A 2 -32.74 -51.21 2.62
N ARG A 3 -33.10 -49.99 2.20
CA ARG A 3 -32.25 -49.18 1.30
C ARG A 3 -31.17 -48.56 2.18
N SER A 4 -30.03 -49.23 2.26
CA SER A 4 -28.86 -48.73 2.96
C SER A 4 -28.26 -47.55 2.20
N ASN A 5 -28.27 -46.40 2.87
CA ASN A 5 -27.68 -45.13 2.44
C ASN A 5 -26.18 -45.28 2.15
N GLN A 6 -25.79 -45.38 0.89
CA GLN A 6 -24.44 -44.99 0.47
C GLN A 6 -24.40 -43.47 0.30
N ILE A 7 -24.23 -42.77 1.43
CA ILE A 7 -23.69 -41.41 1.42
C ILE A 7 -22.22 -41.57 1.00
N SER A 8 -21.94 -41.34 -0.29
CA SER A 8 -20.60 -41.14 -0.80
C SER A 8 -19.92 -40.09 0.08
N ARG A 9 -18.97 -40.52 0.90
CA ARG A 9 -18.13 -39.62 1.68
C ARG A 9 -17.34 -38.79 0.66
N LEU A 10 -17.73 -37.54 0.46
CA LEU A 10 -16.84 -36.53 -0.07
C LEU A 10 -15.63 -36.51 0.88
N ASN A 11 -14.54 -37.17 0.51
CA ASN A 11 -13.23 -36.92 1.11
C ASN A 11 -12.79 -35.54 0.63
N LEU A 12 -13.33 -34.50 1.26
CA LEU A 12 -12.75 -33.18 1.20
C LEU A 12 -11.33 -33.29 1.79
N PRO A 13 -10.29 -32.77 1.11
CA PRO A 13 -8.94 -32.82 1.62
C PRO A 13 -8.91 -32.22 3.03
N SER A 14 -8.33 -32.95 3.97
CA SER A 14 -8.19 -32.43 5.32
C SER A 14 -7.29 -31.19 5.25
N TYR A 15 -7.83 -30.05 5.74
CA TYR A 15 -7.14 -28.77 5.91
C TYR A 15 -5.68 -28.81 6.45
N PRO A 16 -5.19 -29.81 7.22
CA PRO A 16 -3.80 -29.84 7.67
C PRO A 16 -2.71 -29.88 6.57
N GLU A 17 -2.96 -30.36 5.35
CA GLU A 17 -1.87 -30.47 4.36
C GLU A 17 -1.40 -29.12 3.82
N ALA A 18 -2.32 -28.25 3.41
CA ALA A 18 -2.01 -26.90 2.96
C ALA A 18 -1.38 -26.07 4.10
N GLY A 19 -1.94 -26.18 5.32
CA GLY A 19 -1.37 -25.53 6.51
C GLY A 19 0.05 -26.00 6.83
N SER A 20 0.32 -27.30 6.69
CA SER A 20 1.66 -27.86 6.93
C SER A 20 2.69 -27.41 5.90
N MET A 21 2.30 -27.21 4.64
CA MET A 21 3.20 -26.69 3.60
C MET A 21 3.54 -25.22 3.84
N VAL A 22 2.53 -24.40 4.16
CA VAL A 22 2.74 -22.98 4.53
C VAL A 22 3.62 -22.87 5.77
N ALA A 23 3.37 -23.68 6.81
CA ALA A 23 4.17 -23.71 8.02
C ALA A 23 5.62 -24.14 7.77
N LYS A 24 5.83 -25.19 6.95
CA LYS A 24 7.19 -25.63 6.56
C LYS A 24 7.91 -24.57 5.73
N GLY A 25 7.23 -23.91 4.80
CA GLY A 25 7.80 -22.81 4.02
C GLY A 25 8.23 -21.63 4.89
N ALA A 26 7.35 -21.22 5.83
CA ALA A 26 7.66 -20.18 6.81
C ALA A 26 8.85 -20.57 7.69
N LEU A 27 8.89 -21.80 8.21
CA LEU A 27 10.01 -22.31 9.03
C LEU A 27 11.34 -22.33 8.27
N THR A 28 11.34 -22.77 7.01
CA THR A 28 12.52 -22.74 6.15
C THR A 28 12.99 -21.30 5.90
N PHE A 29 12.07 -20.36 5.66
CA PHE A 29 12.40 -18.95 5.49
C PHE A 29 13.04 -18.36 6.76
N VAL A 30 12.43 -18.59 7.92
CA VAL A 30 12.94 -18.14 9.23
C VAL A 30 14.35 -18.67 9.47
N LYS A 31 14.59 -19.96 9.22
CA LYS A 31 15.90 -20.60 9.43
C LYS A 31 16.96 -20.11 8.44
N SER A 32 16.59 -19.90 7.18
CA SER A 32 17.53 -19.48 6.13
C SER A 32 17.85 -17.99 6.17
N ARG A 33 16.95 -17.16 6.70
CA ARG A 33 17.06 -15.69 6.71
C ARG A 33 16.74 -15.10 8.10
N PRO A 34 17.54 -15.40 9.13
CA PRO A 34 17.25 -14.95 10.50
C PRO A 34 17.27 -13.42 10.65
N LYS A 35 18.16 -12.72 9.95
CA LYS A 35 18.28 -11.25 10.01
C LYS A 35 17.03 -10.54 9.48
N PHE A 36 16.54 -10.95 8.32
CA PHE A 36 15.32 -10.37 7.73
C PHE A 36 14.08 -10.69 8.55
N THR A 37 14.03 -11.90 9.12
CA THR A 37 12.94 -12.30 10.02
C THR A 37 12.92 -11.44 11.28
N ALA A 38 14.08 -11.17 11.90
CA ALA A 38 14.16 -10.31 13.06
C ALA A 38 13.69 -8.87 12.75
N ILE A 39 14.13 -8.28 11.64
CA ILE A 39 13.67 -6.95 11.19
C ILE A 39 12.17 -6.93 10.94
N TYR A 40 11.64 -7.96 10.27
CA TYR A 40 10.21 -8.11 10.02
C TYR A 40 9.41 -8.19 11.33
N LEU A 41 9.85 -8.99 12.31
CA LEU A 41 9.17 -9.12 13.60
C LEU A 41 9.23 -7.84 14.42
N ILE A 42 10.38 -7.16 14.46
CA ILE A 42 10.52 -5.85 15.12
C ILE A 42 9.58 -4.83 14.46
N GLY A 43 9.54 -4.78 13.13
CA GLY A 43 8.66 -3.90 12.38
C GLY A 43 7.18 -4.20 12.60
N LEU A 44 6.81 -5.48 12.68
CA LEU A 44 5.44 -5.89 12.95
C LEU A 44 5.03 -5.50 14.37
N LEU A 45 5.91 -5.72 15.35
CA LEU A 45 5.67 -5.33 16.73
C LEU A 45 5.55 -3.81 16.87
N SER A 46 6.42 -3.04 16.21
CA SER A 46 6.32 -1.57 16.26
C SER A 46 5.05 -1.06 15.57
N ALA A 47 4.66 -1.64 14.44
CA ALA A 47 3.42 -1.28 13.74
C ALA A 47 2.15 -1.54 14.57
N LEU A 48 2.16 -2.58 15.42
CA LEU A 48 0.98 -2.99 16.19
C LEU A 48 0.96 -2.43 17.62
N ALA A 49 2.11 -2.29 18.27
CA ALA A 49 2.21 -2.00 19.69
C ALA A 49 2.73 -0.58 20.01
N PHE A 50 3.33 0.12 19.06
CA PHE A 50 3.89 1.45 19.31
C PHE A 50 2.87 2.55 19.00
N SER A 51 2.21 3.08 20.03
CA SER A 51 1.29 4.23 19.93
C SER A 51 1.96 5.58 20.19
N GLY A 52 3.19 5.59 20.75
CA GLY A 52 3.86 6.78 21.25
C GLY A 52 3.53 7.07 22.72
N TYR A 53 4.28 7.99 23.34
CA TYR A 53 3.99 8.44 24.70
C TYR A 53 2.94 9.56 24.70
N THR A 54 2.11 9.59 25.74
CA THR A 54 1.15 10.67 25.98
C THR A 54 1.87 11.93 26.42
N LEU A 55 1.44 13.08 25.92
CA LEU A 55 1.99 14.38 26.31
C LEU A 55 1.48 14.77 27.70
N THR A 56 2.34 15.36 28.52
CA THR A 56 1.93 15.97 29.79
C THR A 56 1.01 17.16 29.52
N PRO A 57 0.00 17.46 30.38
CA PRO A 57 -0.93 18.57 30.14
C PRO A 57 -0.26 19.93 29.89
N SER A 58 0.87 20.21 30.55
CA SER A 58 1.68 21.41 30.30
C SER A 58 2.21 21.48 28.85
N LYS A 59 2.69 20.35 28.32
CA LYS A 59 3.20 20.24 26.94
C LYS A 59 2.08 20.34 25.90
N ILE A 60 0.90 19.83 26.22
CA ILE A 60 -0.29 19.98 25.37
C ILE A 60 -0.66 21.47 25.27
N HIS A 61 -0.72 22.18 26.39
CA HIS A 61 -1.02 23.62 26.37
C HIS A 61 0.04 24.42 25.59
N GLU A 62 1.33 24.12 25.78
CA GLU A 62 2.42 24.75 25.04
C GLU A 62 2.28 24.49 23.53
N TYR A 63 2.02 23.23 23.14
CA TYR A 63 1.74 22.83 21.76
C TYR A 63 0.55 23.60 21.16
N ASP A 64 -0.58 23.62 21.85
CA ASP A 64 -1.81 24.27 21.39
C ASP A 64 -1.65 25.79 21.26
N THR A 65 -0.85 26.40 22.16
CA THR A 65 -0.53 27.84 22.09
C THR A 65 0.27 28.16 20.83
N ILE A 66 1.25 27.32 20.46
CA ILE A 66 2.04 27.53 19.24
C ILE A 66 1.17 27.29 18.00
N ILE A 67 0.40 26.20 17.96
CA ILE A 67 -0.46 25.87 16.82
C ILE A 67 -1.53 26.94 16.60
N SER A 68 -2.17 27.44 17.66
CA SER A 68 -3.17 28.51 17.54
C SER A 68 -2.59 29.86 17.09
N SER A 69 -1.28 30.05 17.21
CA SER A 69 -0.59 31.24 16.69
C SER A 69 -0.44 31.24 15.16
N ILE A 70 -0.66 30.09 14.50
CA ILE A 70 -0.47 29.95 13.07
C ILE A 70 -1.65 30.56 12.33
N ASP A 71 -1.37 31.58 11.51
CA ASP A 71 -2.38 32.20 10.67
C ASP A 71 -2.67 31.34 9.44
N THR A 72 -3.57 30.38 9.62
CA THR A 72 -4.07 29.52 8.53
C THR A 72 -4.83 30.30 7.46
N SER A 73 -5.39 31.46 7.80
CA SER A 73 -6.14 32.29 6.85
C SER A 73 -5.20 32.97 5.86
N LEU A 74 -4.05 33.46 6.34
CA LEU A 74 -2.99 34.04 5.51
C LEU A 74 -2.45 33.01 4.49
N GLU A 75 -2.20 31.77 4.92
CA GLU A 75 -1.74 30.71 4.01
C GLU A 75 -2.80 30.36 2.95
N TYR A 76 -4.08 30.31 3.36
CA TYR A 76 -5.19 30.07 2.45
C TYR A 76 -5.33 31.19 1.41
N GLU A 77 -5.31 32.45 1.84
CA GLU A 77 -5.40 33.62 0.95
C GLU A 77 -4.23 33.67 -0.04
N ALA A 78 -2.99 33.47 0.44
CA ALA A 78 -1.81 33.40 -0.42
C ALA A 78 -1.92 32.27 -1.46
N THR A 79 -2.47 31.12 -1.06
CA THR A 79 -2.71 29.99 -1.97
C THR A 79 -3.76 30.32 -3.03
N GLN A 80 -4.87 30.94 -2.64
CA GLN A 80 -5.92 31.37 -3.57
C GLN A 80 -5.39 32.41 -4.57
N GLN A 81 -4.60 33.38 -4.09
CA GLN A 81 -4.02 34.41 -4.95
C GLN A 81 -3.03 33.80 -5.95
N TYR A 82 -2.16 32.89 -5.52
CA TYR A 82 -1.28 32.13 -6.41
C TYR A 82 -2.08 31.34 -7.45
N ASN A 83 -3.10 30.59 -7.04
CA ASN A 83 -3.91 29.79 -7.94
C ASN A 83 -4.61 30.67 -9.00
N LYS A 84 -5.16 31.82 -8.59
CA LYS A 84 -5.76 32.80 -9.50
C LYS A 84 -4.74 33.29 -10.53
N ASP A 85 -3.56 33.71 -10.09
CA ASP A 85 -2.52 34.22 -11.00
C ASP A 85 -1.95 33.11 -11.90
N TYR A 86 -1.86 31.88 -11.40
CA TYR A 86 -1.47 30.70 -12.17
C TYR A 86 -2.46 30.42 -13.31
N GLN A 87 -3.77 30.47 -13.05
CA GLN A 87 -4.79 30.26 -14.09
C GLN A 87 -4.75 31.36 -15.17
N ILE A 88 -4.50 32.61 -14.77
CA ILE A 88 -4.34 33.73 -15.72
C ILE A 88 -3.08 33.53 -16.58
N TYR A 89 -1.96 33.13 -15.97
CA TYR A 89 -0.75 32.81 -16.72
C TYR A 89 -0.98 31.62 -17.68
N TYR A 90 -1.55 30.52 -17.18
CA TYR A 90 -1.79 29.30 -17.94
C TYR A 90 -2.70 29.55 -19.17
N SER A 91 -3.77 30.32 -19.00
CA SER A 91 -4.68 30.70 -20.09
C SER A 91 -4.06 31.68 -21.08
N SER A 92 -3.08 32.50 -20.66
CA SER A 92 -2.35 33.40 -21.56
C SER A 92 -1.21 32.73 -22.34
N LYS A 93 -0.88 31.46 -22.05
CA LYS A 93 0.22 30.74 -22.66
C LYS A 93 -0.18 30.17 -24.02
N GLY A 94 0.59 30.48 -25.07
CA GLY A 94 0.48 29.82 -26.37
C GLY A 94 1.13 28.44 -26.35
N TRP A 95 0.77 27.57 -27.31
CA TRP A 95 1.28 26.21 -27.38
C TRP A 95 2.83 26.13 -27.43
N PHE A 96 3.49 27.12 -28.05
CA PHE A 96 4.97 27.24 -28.09
C PHE A 96 5.52 28.68 -27.91
N SER A 97 4.70 29.67 -27.54
CA SER A 97 5.14 31.06 -27.43
C SER A 97 4.56 31.77 -26.20
N CYS A 98 5.31 32.75 -25.69
CA CYS A 98 4.91 33.62 -24.59
C CYS A 98 5.28 35.06 -24.98
N ASP A 99 4.25 35.85 -25.32
CA ASP A 99 4.37 37.26 -25.70
C ASP A 99 4.55 38.17 -24.46
N SER A 100 4.60 39.48 -24.67
CA SER A 100 4.78 40.44 -23.58
C SER A 100 3.61 40.47 -22.58
N TYR A 101 2.42 40.03 -22.98
CA TYR A 101 1.27 39.87 -22.09
C TYR A 101 1.44 38.62 -21.21
N CYS A 102 1.77 37.48 -21.81
CA CYS A 102 2.10 36.23 -21.11
C CYS A 102 3.27 36.42 -20.13
N GLN A 103 4.35 37.11 -20.52
CA GLN A 103 5.50 37.37 -19.64
C GLN A 103 5.12 38.22 -18.42
N ARG A 104 4.25 39.22 -18.59
CA ARG A 104 3.75 40.02 -17.45
C ARG A 104 2.94 39.17 -16.46
N ASN A 105 2.07 38.30 -16.96
CA ASN A 105 1.29 37.39 -16.12
C ASN A 105 2.18 36.36 -15.43
N LYS A 106 3.23 35.88 -16.11
CA LYS A 106 4.24 35.00 -15.52
C LYS A 106 4.94 35.68 -14.34
N SER A 107 5.45 36.90 -14.52
CA SER A 107 6.09 37.64 -13.43
C SER A 107 5.13 37.93 -12.26
N ARG A 108 3.85 38.16 -12.54
CA ARG A 108 2.81 38.31 -11.50
C ARG A 108 2.63 37.01 -10.70
N MET A 109 2.47 35.89 -11.39
CA MET A 109 2.38 34.56 -10.77
C MET A 109 3.64 34.24 -9.94
N GLU A 110 4.84 34.54 -10.45
CA GLU A 110 6.10 34.32 -9.73
C GLU A 110 6.18 35.13 -8.43
N ARG A 111 5.71 36.38 -8.42
CA ARG A 111 5.60 37.18 -7.19
C ARG A 111 4.63 36.55 -6.19
N SER A 112 3.46 36.12 -6.65
CA SER A 112 2.47 35.46 -5.78
C SER A 112 2.98 34.11 -5.26
N LEU A 113 3.75 33.37 -6.08
CA LEU A 113 4.44 32.14 -5.65
C LEU A 113 5.50 32.44 -4.59
N SER A 114 6.29 33.50 -4.77
CA SER A 114 7.26 33.93 -3.76
C SER A 114 6.58 34.29 -2.44
N ASN A 115 5.46 35.03 -2.48
CA ASN A 115 4.69 35.37 -1.30
C ASN A 115 4.11 34.12 -0.61
N LEU A 116 3.54 33.19 -1.38
CA LEU A 116 3.05 31.92 -0.87
C LEU A 116 4.17 31.12 -0.19
N ASN A 117 5.36 31.07 -0.79
CA ASN A 117 6.49 30.35 -0.21
C ASN A 117 6.99 30.99 1.09
N LEU A 118 7.00 32.33 1.18
CA LEU A 118 7.34 33.03 2.40
C LEU A 118 6.36 32.69 3.53
N VAL A 119 5.06 32.85 3.28
CA VAL A 119 4.01 32.53 4.26
C VAL A 119 4.07 31.06 4.69
N LYS A 120 4.24 30.13 3.74
CA LYS A 120 4.41 28.71 4.05
C LYS A 120 5.65 28.42 4.85
N SER A 121 6.77 29.09 4.58
CA SER A 121 8.00 28.87 5.33
C SER A 121 7.87 29.29 6.80
N GLU A 122 7.17 30.39 7.06
CA GLU A 122 6.87 30.86 8.42
C GLU A 122 5.86 29.94 9.13
N SER A 123 4.80 29.53 8.44
CA SER A 123 3.84 28.54 8.95
C SER A 123 4.56 27.24 9.32
N ASN A 124 5.41 26.72 8.42
CA ASN A 124 6.18 25.51 8.64
C ASN A 124 7.18 25.61 9.79
N SER A 125 7.81 26.77 10.01
CA SER A 125 8.72 26.94 11.14
C SER A 125 7.96 26.87 12.47
N ARG A 126 6.79 27.52 12.57
CA ARG A 126 5.95 27.45 13.77
C ARG A 126 5.39 26.04 14.01
N VAL A 127 4.97 25.35 12.96
CA VAL A 127 4.57 23.93 13.05
C VAL A 127 5.75 23.09 13.54
N SER A 128 6.96 23.35 13.06
CA SER A 128 8.16 22.64 13.50
C SER A 128 8.47 22.89 14.98
N ASP A 129 8.28 24.12 15.46
CA ASP A 129 8.46 24.46 16.88
C ASP A 129 7.43 23.74 17.76
N ALA A 130 6.16 23.70 17.33
CA ALA A 130 5.12 22.91 18.02
C ALA A 130 5.48 21.41 18.03
N LYS A 131 5.94 20.88 16.91
CA LYS A 131 6.38 19.47 16.80
C LYS A 131 7.57 19.17 17.70
N ALA A 132 8.52 20.10 17.84
CA ALA A 132 9.66 19.94 18.73
C ALA A 132 9.22 19.82 20.20
N VAL A 133 8.18 20.56 20.62
CA VAL A 133 7.58 20.44 21.96
C VAL A 133 6.96 19.05 22.18
N ALA A 134 6.31 18.51 21.15
CA ALA A 134 5.69 17.19 21.23
C ALA A 134 6.73 16.05 21.22
N GLY A 135 7.73 16.14 20.34
CA GLY A 135 8.72 15.10 20.10
C GLY A 135 8.23 13.97 19.19
N ILE A 136 9.14 13.38 18.41
CA ILE A 136 8.80 12.40 17.35
C ILE A 136 8.21 11.09 17.90
N TYR A 137 8.55 10.72 19.13
CA TYR A 137 8.07 9.52 19.81
C TYR A 137 6.72 9.72 20.53
N SER A 138 6.16 10.93 20.50
CA SER A 138 4.82 11.20 21.05
C SER A 138 3.73 10.58 20.19
N GLU A 139 2.52 10.49 20.76
CA GLU A 139 1.32 10.07 20.01
C GLU A 139 1.09 10.90 18.74
N ILE A 140 1.38 12.21 18.77
CA ILE A 140 1.26 13.11 17.62
C ILE A 140 2.25 12.69 16.52
N GLY A 141 3.52 12.50 16.87
CA GLY A 141 4.58 12.10 15.93
C GLY A 141 4.34 10.72 15.31
N VAL A 142 3.98 9.75 16.13
CA VAL A 142 3.65 8.40 15.67
C VAL A 142 2.42 8.40 14.78
N SER A 143 1.38 9.17 15.13
CA SER A 143 0.18 9.27 14.29
C SER A 143 0.48 9.91 12.95
N GLU A 144 1.24 11.00 12.90
CA GLU A 144 1.60 11.66 11.63
C GLU A 144 2.35 10.71 10.68
N VAL A 145 3.30 9.94 11.21
CA VAL A 145 4.08 8.96 10.42
C VAL A 145 3.17 7.84 9.91
N ARG A 146 2.25 7.36 10.74
CA ARG A 146 1.26 6.34 10.38
C ARG A 146 0.28 6.85 9.32
N ASP A 147 -0.20 8.08 9.46
CA ASP A 147 -1.11 8.71 8.50
C ASP A 147 -0.42 8.93 7.15
N SER A 148 0.85 9.33 7.19
CA SER A 148 1.71 9.42 6.01
C SER A 148 1.88 8.06 5.32
N PHE A 149 2.20 7.01 6.09
CA PHE A 149 2.28 5.64 5.56
C PHE A 149 0.98 5.21 4.88
N TRP A 150 -0.17 5.36 5.55
CA TRP A 150 -1.47 4.98 4.99
C TRP A 150 -1.87 5.83 3.78
N SER A 151 -1.49 7.10 3.76
CA SER A 151 -1.66 7.97 2.58
C SER A 151 -0.91 7.41 1.38
N TYR A 152 0.37 7.04 1.53
CA TYR A 152 1.15 6.42 0.46
C TYR A 152 0.63 5.03 0.08
N PHE A 153 0.22 4.23 1.06
CA PHE A 153 -0.34 2.89 0.84
C PHE A 153 -1.63 2.98 0.02
N ASN A 154 -2.51 3.91 0.35
CA ASN A 154 -3.74 4.18 -0.38
C ASN A 154 -3.47 4.67 -1.81
N ARG A 155 -2.42 5.48 -2.01
CA ARG A 155 -2.00 5.90 -3.36
C ARG A 155 -1.47 4.72 -4.18
N GLY A 156 -0.61 3.88 -3.58
CA GLY A 156 -0.06 2.68 -4.22
C GLY A 156 -1.12 1.65 -4.61
N THR A 157 -2.09 1.39 -3.72
CA THR A 157 -3.21 0.49 -4.01
C THR A 157 -4.18 1.06 -5.05
N LYS A 158 -4.47 2.37 -5.03
CA LYS A 158 -5.26 3.04 -6.08
C LYS A 158 -4.56 2.95 -7.44
N PHE A 159 -3.25 3.15 -7.48
CA PHE A 159 -2.45 2.96 -8.70
C PHE A 159 -2.56 1.53 -9.22
N ALA A 160 -2.37 0.52 -8.35
CA ALA A 160 -2.46 -0.88 -8.72
C ALA A 160 -3.85 -1.27 -9.26
N LYS A 161 -4.93 -0.78 -8.62
CA LYS A 161 -6.31 -0.95 -9.10
C LYS A 161 -6.51 -0.35 -10.48
N ARG A 162 -6.02 0.88 -10.70
CA ARG A 162 -6.12 1.56 -11.99
C ARG A 162 -5.37 0.81 -13.09
N GLN A 163 -4.15 0.34 -12.81
CA GLN A 163 -3.38 -0.46 -13.77
C GLN A 163 -4.09 -1.78 -14.09
N THR A 164 -4.55 -2.50 -13.06
CA THR A 164 -5.29 -3.75 -13.25
C THR A 164 -6.58 -3.55 -14.05
N MET A 165 -7.28 -2.42 -13.85
CA MET A 165 -8.47 -2.08 -14.64
C MET A 165 -8.12 -1.85 -16.12
N TYR A 166 -7.03 -1.14 -16.42
CA TYR A 166 -6.58 -0.97 -17.80
C TYR A 166 -6.15 -2.30 -18.42
N ASP A 167 -5.38 -3.11 -17.70
CA ASP A 167 -4.94 -4.42 -18.17
C ASP A 167 -6.13 -5.34 -18.46
N ALA A 168 -7.13 -5.35 -17.58
CA ALA A 168 -8.39 -6.07 -17.76
C ALA A 168 -9.14 -5.62 -19.02
N LEU A 169 -9.28 -4.31 -19.20
CA LEU A 169 -9.96 -3.71 -20.34
C LEU A 169 -9.26 -4.13 -21.65
N PHE A 170 -7.95 -3.95 -21.74
CA PHE A 170 -7.19 -4.25 -22.96
C PHE A 170 -7.05 -5.76 -23.21
N THR A 171 -6.96 -6.58 -22.16
CA THR A 171 -6.94 -8.04 -22.31
C THR A 171 -8.30 -8.55 -22.75
N GLY A 172 -9.40 -7.99 -22.22
CA GLY A 172 -10.76 -8.27 -22.68
C GLY A 172 -10.97 -7.88 -24.15
N PHE A 173 -10.52 -6.70 -24.57
CA PHE A 173 -10.57 -6.31 -25.99
C PHE A 173 -9.76 -7.24 -26.90
N ARG A 174 -8.63 -7.79 -26.42
CA ARG A 174 -7.82 -8.76 -27.18
C ARG A 174 -8.41 -10.18 -27.20
N SER A 175 -9.20 -10.57 -26.20
CA SER A 175 -9.78 -11.92 -26.10
C SER A 175 -11.07 -12.10 -26.92
N VAL A 176 -11.76 -11.01 -27.30
CA VAL A 176 -12.99 -11.03 -28.13
C VAL A 176 -12.80 -11.70 -29.51
N GLY A 177 -11.56 -11.95 -29.96
CA GLY A 177 -11.24 -12.65 -31.21
C GLY A 177 -10.54 -14.01 -31.07
N ARG A 178 -10.32 -14.54 -29.85
CA ARG A 178 -9.57 -15.79 -29.64
C ARG A 178 -10.35 -16.75 -28.73
N ASN A 179 -10.40 -18.03 -29.12
CA ASN A 179 -10.92 -19.14 -28.30
C ASN A 179 -9.96 -19.48 -27.14
N GLU A 180 -9.63 -18.53 -26.26
CA GLU A 180 -8.89 -18.82 -25.04
C GLU A 180 -9.79 -19.48 -24.01
N SER A 181 -9.26 -20.47 -23.28
CA SER A 181 -9.98 -21.07 -22.16
C SER A 181 -10.20 -20.03 -21.06
N THR A 182 -11.41 -19.96 -20.51
CA THR A 182 -11.77 -19.00 -19.45
C THR A 182 -10.82 -19.08 -18.24
N GLY A 183 -10.26 -20.26 -17.96
CA GLY A 183 -9.28 -20.47 -16.91
C GLY A 183 -7.91 -19.82 -17.19
N GLU A 184 -7.42 -19.89 -18.43
CA GLU A 184 -6.16 -19.24 -18.82
C GLU A 184 -6.28 -17.71 -18.73
N TYR A 185 -7.40 -17.16 -19.20
CA TYR A 185 -7.71 -15.74 -19.07
C TYR A 185 -7.74 -15.28 -17.60
N LEU A 186 -8.43 -16.04 -16.75
CA LEU A 186 -8.51 -15.73 -15.32
C LEU A 186 -7.14 -15.78 -14.63
N MET A 187 -6.31 -16.77 -14.94
CA MET A 187 -4.96 -16.87 -14.36
C MET A 187 -4.05 -15.73 -14.80
N LYS A 188 -4.09 -15.33 -16.08
CA LYS A 188 -3.36 -14.13 -16.57
C LYS A 188 -3.79 -12.88 -15.81
N MET A 189 -5.10 -12.70 -15.62
CA MET A 189 -5.68 -11.58 -14.88
C MET A 189 -5.22 -11.55 -13.41
N VAL A 190 -5.21 -12.70 -12.73
CA VAL A 190 -4.75 -12.80 -11.34
C VAL A 190 -3.25 -12.49 -11.25
N LEU A 191 -2.42 -13.01 -12.15
CA LEU A 191 -0.99 -12.72 -12.17
C LEU A 191 -0.70 -11.23 -12.44
N GLN A 192 -1.40 -10.61 -13.39
CA GLN A 192 -1.28 -9.17 -13.65
C GLN A 192 -1.69 -8.34 -12.43
N LEU A 193 -2.79 -8.71 -11.76
CA LEU A 193 -3.21 -8.08 -10.51
C LEU A 193 -2.12 -8.19 -9.45
N LEU A 194 -1.54 -9.38 -9.23
CA LEU A 194 -0.45 -9.58 -8.27
C LEU A 194 0.77 -8.70 -8.58
N MET A 195 1.17 -8.63 -9.85
CA MET A 195 2.30 -7.81 -10.28
C MET A 195 2.04 -6.30 -10.09
N ASN A 196 0.86 -5.82 -10.48
CA ASN A 196 0.48 -4.42 -10.33
C ASN A 196 0.42 -3.99 -8.86
N PHE A 197 -0.15 -4.83 -8.00
CA PHE A 197 -0.14 -4.59 -6.56
C PHE A 197 1.27 -4.65 -5.97
N SER A 198 2.11 -5.57 -6.43
CA SER A 198 3.51 -5.64 -6.00
C SER A 198 4.26 -4.35 -6.30
N ILE A 199 4.16 -3.85 -7.53
CA ILE A 199 4.78 -2.59 -7.94
C ILE A 199 4.22 -1.42 -7.11
N GLY A 200 2.90 -1.33 -6.97
CA GLY A 200 2.25 -0.26 -6.21
C GLY A 200 2.67 -0.21 -4.74
N LEU A 201 2.77 -1.36 -4.08
CA LEU A 201 3.16 -1.46 -2.67
C LEU A 201 4.67 -1.28 -2.45
N ILE A 202 5.52 -1.77 -3.35
CA ILE A 202 6.97 -1.53 -3.30
C ILE A 202 7.26 -0.04 -3.51
N MET A 203 6.61 0.61 -4.47
CA MET A 203 6.76 2.05 -4.69
C MET A 203 6.26 2.86 -3.50
N CYS A 204 5.14 2.45 -2.88
CA CYS A 204 4.67 3.04 -1.62
C CYS A 204 5.76 2.96 -0.55
N LEU A 205 6.36 1.79 -0.32
CA LEU A 205 7.40 1.62 0.69
C LEU A 205 8.59 2.54 0.41
N PHE A 206 9.05 2.60 -0.84
CA PHE A 206 10.18 3.44 -1.22
C PHE A 206 9.90 4.93 -0.96
N ILE A 207 8.74 5.43 -1.41
CA ILE A 207 8.34 6.83 -1.20
C ILE A 207 8.15 7.13 0.29
N PHE A 208 7.58 6.21 1.06
CA PHE A 208 7.43 6.35 2.50
C PHE A 208 8.80 6.49 3.19
N VAL A 209 9.77 5.62 2.89
CA VAL A 209 11.12 5.70 3.48
C VAL A 209 11.81 7.01 3.14
N LEU A 210 11.70 7.49 1.90
CA LEU A 210 12.24 8.80 1.53
C LEU A 210 11.50 9.96 2.24
N GLY A 211 10.19 9.84 2.39
CA GLY A 211 9.34 10.83 3.06
C GLY A 211 9.58 10.92 4.57
N LEU A 212 10.04 9.83 5.21
CA LEU A 212 10.35 9.81 6.64
C LEU A 212 11.37 10.88 7.02
N TYR A 213 12.38 11.13 6.17
CA TYR A 213 13.37 12.17 6.45
C TYR A 213 12.71 13.53 6.68
N SER A 214 11.75 13.90 5.83
CA SER A 214 11.04 15.19 5.94
C SER A 214 10.15 15.27 7.18
N ILE A 215 9.55 14.16 7.60
CA ILE A 215 8.72 14.15 8.81
C ILE A 215 9.61 14.25 10.03
N ILE A 216 10.63 13.38 10.13
CA ILE A 216 11.53 13.31 11.28
C ILE A 216 12.26 14.65 11.49
N SER A 217 12.77 15.28 10.42
CA SER A 217 13.45 16.56 10.55
C SER A 217 12.54 17.69 11.05
N SER A 218 11.22 17.61 10.78
CA SER A 218 10.25 18.61 11.26
C SER A 218 10.05 18.61 12.77
N TYR A 219 10.44 17.54 13.48
CA TYR A 219 10.39 17.44 14.93
C TYR A 219 11.66 17.92 15.64
N GLN A 220 12.66 18.39 14.89
CA GLN A 220 13.96 18.82 15.41
C GLN A 220 14.61 17.82 16.41
N PRO A 221 14.61 16.49 16.12
CA PRO A 221 15.09 15.49 17.06
C PRO A 221 16.61 15.54 17.22
N THR A 222 17.10 14.91 18.29
CA THR A 222 18.53 14.60 18.39
C THR A 222 18.93 13.57 17.31
N LEU A 223 20.22 13.53 16.95
CA LEU A 223 20.72 12.60 15.94
C LEU A 223 20.39 11.14 16.27
N PHE A 224 20.49 10.76 17.55
CA PHE A 224 20.18 9.41 18.00
C PHE A 224 18.69 9.09 17.79
N GLU A 225 17.79 9.96 18.24
CA GLU A 225 16.34 9.80 18.07
C GLU A 225 15.94 9.71 16.59
N ALA A 226 16.53 10.56 15.74
CA ALA A 226 16.27 10.55 14.31
C ALA A 226 16.61 9.19 13.68
N ILE A 227 17.79 8.65 14.02
CA ILE A 227 18.28 7.38 13.49
C ILE A 227 17.42 6.23 13.99
N THR A 228 17.18 6.14 15.31
CA THR A 228 16.41 5.03 15.89
C THR A 228 14.97 5.05 15.40
N PHE A 229 14.36 6.22 15.29
CA PHE A 229 13.00 6.36 14.78
C PHE A 229 12.92 6.01 13.30
N PHE A 230 13.88 6.44 12.48
CA PHE A 230 13.93 6.13 11.05
C PHE A 230 13.97 4.62 10.80
N PHE A 231 14.85 3.89 11.48
CA PHE A 231 14.94 2.43 11.33
C PHE A 231 13.70 1.70 11.85
N LEU A 232 13.13 2.17 12.97
CA LEU A 232 11.91 1.59 13.53
C LEU A 232 10.71 1.78 12.58
N ALA A 233 10.51 2.99 12.07
CA ALA A 233 9.42 3.30 11.15
C ALA A 233 9.61 2.61 9.78
N SER A 234 10.84 2.58 9.26
CA SER A 234 11.15 1.89 7.99
C SER A 234 10.91 0.38 8.08
N SER A 235 11.32 -0.24 9.20
CA SER A 235 11.06 -1.67 9.43
C SER A 235 9.57 -1.96 9.60
N ALA A 236 8.81 -1.06 10.25
CA ALA A 236 7.36 -1.16 10.36
C ALA A 236 6.68 -1.13 8.98
N GLY A 237 7.03 -0.14 8.14
CA GLY A 237 6.51 -0.05 6.78
C GLY A 237 6.86 -1.28 5.94
N PHE A 238 8.10 -1.78 6.06
CA PHE A 238 8.53 -3.01 5.39
C PHE A 238 7.72 -4.22 5.84
N ALA A 239 7.48 -4.37 7.15
CA ALA A 239 6.71 -5.47 7.71
C ALA A 239 5.28 -5.46 7.16
N VAL A 240 4.58 -4.33 7.23
CA VAL A 240 3.20 -4.21 6.73
C VAL A 240 3.11 -4.55 5.24
N VAL A 241 3.99 -3.99 4.41
CA VAL A 241 4.00 -4.28 2.96
C VAL A 241 4.29 -5.75 2.69
N SER A 242 5.27 -6.34 3.40
CA SER A 242 5.61 -7.76 3.27
C SER A 242 4.45 -8.67 3.69
N THR A 243 3.73 -8.33 4.77
CA THR A 243 2.55 -9.06 5.22
C THR A 243 1.44 -9.03 4.17
N VAL A 244 1.17 -7.86 3.58
CA VAL A 244 0.15 -7.72 2.53
C VAL A 244 0.52 -8.52 1.28
N LEU A 245 1.75 -8.40 0.79
CA LEU A 245 2.23 -9.15 -0.37
C LEU A 245 2.22 -10.66 -0.09
N GLY A 246 2.76 -11.09 1.05
CA GLY A 246 2.74 -12.48 1.47
C GLY A 246 1.32 -13.04 1.55
N GLY A 247 0.37 -12.25 2.08
CA GLY A 247 -1.05 -12.61 2.11
C GLY A 247 -1.66 -12.76 0.73
N MET A 248 -1.34 -11.86 -0.22
CA MET A 248 -1.84 -11.92 -1.59
C MET A 248 -1.29 -13.15 -2.34
N PHE A 249 0.02 -13.35 -2.35
CA PHE A 249 0.65 -14.51 -3.00
C PHE A 249 0.25 -15.83 -2.32
N GLY A 250 0.18 -15.83 -0.99
CA GLY A 250 -0.30 -16.98 -0.21
C GLY A 250 -1.75 -17.33 -0.54
N GLY A 251 -2.63 -16.34 -0.62
CA GLY A 251 -4.04 -16.54 -0.99
C GLY A 251 -4.21 -17.16 -2.37
N VAL A 252 -3.46 -16.67 -3.37
CA VAL A 252 -3.50 -17.22 -4.74
C VAL A 252 -2.92 -18.63 -4.78
N ALA A 253 -1.81 -18.91 -4.08
CA ALA A 253 -1.22 -20.24 -4.01
C ALA A 253 -2.17 -21.26 -3.36
N VAL A 254 -2.84 -20.89 -2.26
CA VAL A 254 -3.82 -21.74 -1.58
C VAL A 254 -5.02 -22.01 -2.51
N ALA A 255 -5.57 -20.96 -3.15
CA ALA A 255 -6.66 -21.12 -4.11
C ALA A 255 -6.28 -22.06 -5.26
N GLY A 256 -5.11 -21.88 -5.87
CA GLY A 256 -4.61 -22.75 -6.94
C GLY A 256 -4.47 -24.21 -6.50
N PHE A 257 -3.88 -24.47 -5.33
CA PHE A 257 -3.74 -25.82 -4.79
C PHE A 257 -5.09 -26.50 -4.56
N THR A 258 -6.08 -25.76 -4.02
CA THR A 258 -7.42 -26.33 -3.80
C THR A 258 -8.11 -26.73 -5.10
N VAL A 259 -7.97 -25.93 -6.17
CA VAL A 259 -8.56 -26.25 -7.48
C VAL A 259 -7.91 -27.50 -8.08
N VAL A 260 -6.58 -27.62 -8.02
CA VAL A 260 -5.86 -28.81 -8.51
C VAL A 260 -6.29 -30.05 -7.75
N LYS A 261 -6.40 -29.99 -6.42
CA LYS A 261 -6.84 -31.13 -5.61
C LYS A 261 -8.27 -31.57 -5.90
N ILE A 262 -9.18 -30.62 -6.13
CA ILE A 262 -10.56 -30.93 -6.53
C ILE A 262 -10.58 -31.59 -7.92
N ALA A 263 -9.76 -31.11 -8.87
CA ALA A 263 -9.66 -31.69 -10.20
C ALA A 263 -9.06 -33.11 -10.15
N GLU A 264 -8.01 -33.35 -9.36
CA GLU A 264 -7.45 -34.69 -9.12
C GLU A 264 -8.51 -35.65 -8.57
N ALA A 265 -9.26 -35.22 -7.55
CA ALA A 265 -10.33 -36.04 -6.96
C ALA A 265 -11.47 -36.33 -7.95
N GLN A 266 -11.78 -35.42 -8.88
CA GLN A 266 -12.78 -35.65 -9.92
C GLN A 266 -12.30 -36.63 -10.99
N ILE A 267 -11.01 -36.61 -11.33
CA ILE A 267 -10.40 -37.56 -12.27
C ILE A 267 -10.34 -38.96 -11.64
N GLU A 268 -9.94 -39.04 -10.37
CA GLU A 268 -9.88 -40.32 -9.63
C GLU A 268 -11.26 -40.94 -9.39
N ASN A 269 -12.31 -40.11 -9.24
CA ASN A 269 -13.70 -40.55 -9.14
C ASN A 269 -14.45 -40.58 -10.49
N GLY A 270 -13.74 -40.38 -11.61
CA GLY A 270 -14.31 -40.46 -12.96
C GLY A 270 -14.86 -41.87 -13.23
N PRO A 271 -15.94 -42.01 -14.03
CA PRO A 271 -16.71 -43.26 -14.06
C PRO A 271 -15.86 -44.41 -14.60
N ASN A 272 -15.50 -45.34 -13.71
CA ASN A 272 -14.99 -46.66 -14.06
C ASN A 272 -16.13 -47.55 -14.64
N ASN A 273 -16.95 -46.98 -15.54
CA ASN A 273 -18.21 -47.53 -16.03
C ASN A 273 -18.13 -47.98 -17.50
N GLY A 274 -16.93 -47.99 -18.10
CA GLY A 274 -16.71 -48.39 -19.49
C GLY A 274 -16.39 -49.88 -19.71
N GLN A 275 -16.08 -50.65 -18.67
CA GLN A 275 -15.38 -51.94 -18.86
C GLN A 275 -16.13 -53.19 -18.35
N ARG A 276 -17.44 -53.11 -18.11
CA ARG A 276 -18.26 -54.27 -17.69
C ARG A 276 -19.43 -54.64 -18.60
N ARG A 277 -19.54 -54.05 -19.80
CA ARG A 277 -20.67 -54.32 -20.72
C ARG A 277 -20.37 -55.22 -21.94
N HIS A 278 -19.15 -55.76 -22.10
CA HIS A 278 -18.77 -56.53 -23.29
C HIS A 278 -18.39 -58.00 -23.10
N LEU A 279 -18.67 -58.64 -21.94
CA LEU A 279 -18.38 -60.07 -21.75
C LEU A 279 -19.60 -60.86 -21.28
N ARG A 280 -20.74 -60.74 -21.99
CA ARG A 280 -21.84 -61.69 -21.86
C ARG A 280 -22.73 -61.73 -23.10
N GLN A 281 -22.14 -62.15 -24.22
CA GLN A 281 -22.86 -62.75 -25.34
C GLN A 281 -21.87 -63.72 -25.99
N ASP A 282 -21.87 -64.95 -25.49
CA ASP A 282 -21.56 -66.19 -26.19
C ASP A 282 -22.41 -67.29 -25.53
#